data_AF-A0A957TEI4-F1
#
_entry.id   AF-A0A957TEI4-F1
#
_cell.length_a   1.000
_cell.length_b   1.000
_cell.length_c   1.000
_cell.angle_alpha   90.00
_cell.angle_beta   90.00
_cell.angle_gamma   90.00
#
_symmetry.space_group_name_H-M   'P 1'
#
loop_
_entity.id
_entity.type
_entity.pdbx_description
1 polymer ?
#
loop_
_entity_poly.entity_id
_entity_poly.type
_entity_poly.pdbx_seq_one_letter_code
_entity_poly.pdbx_strand_id
1 'polypeptide(L)'
;MAKTKTHTRYVCQQCGRVAASYMGKCPQCGAFDSMVEEVVHDEPVSKKGAAGVRGLTGRSQPRPISEVSGDDEDRVHLPIGEFARVLGGGIVPGSIVLIGGDPGIGKSTLMLQMAMEMGKVQRVLY
;
A
#
# COMPACT_ATOMS: atom_id res chain seq x y z
N MET A 1 -6.55 -13.90 -12.24
CA MET A 1 -5.95 -13.97 -13.59
C MET A 1 -5.88 -12.55 -14.12
N ALA A 2 -4.68 -11.99 -14.30
CA ALA A 2 -4.52 -10.60 -14.75
C ALA A 2 -5.01 -10.50 -16.20
N LYS A 3 -6.04 -9.68 -16.43
CA LYS A 3 -6.61 -9.47 -17.75
C LYS A 3 -5.63 -8.61 -18.55
N THR A 4 -4.96 -9.22 -19.52
CA THR A 4 -4.11 -8.52 -20.50
C THR A 4 -4.96 -7.47 -21.19
N LYS A 5 -4.64 -6.18 -21.00
CA LYS A 5 -5.31 -5.09 -21.72
C LYS A 5 -4.67 -4.98 -23.09
N THR A 6 -5.29 -5.60 -24.08
CA THR A 6 -4.96 -5.36 -25.48
C THR A 6 -5.29 -3.90 -25.80
N HIS A 7 -4.30 -3.16 -26.30
CA HIS A 7 -4.54 -1.84 -26.84
C HIS A 7 -3.83 -1.71 -28.20
N THR A 8 -4.50 -1.01 -29.10
CA THR A 8 -4.02 -0.76 -30.45
C THR A 8 -3.17 0.52 -30.46
N ARG A 9 -2.04 0.49 -31.15
CA ARG A 9 -1.25 1.69 -31.47
C ARG A 9 -0.95 1.74 -32.96
N TYR A 10 -0.66 2.93 -33.48
CA TYR A 10 -0.30 3.13 -34.88
C TYR A 10 1.16 3.59 -34.96
N VAL A 11 1.99 2.88 -35.72
CA VAL A 11 3.42 3.15 -35.84
C VAL A 11 3.76 3.60 -37.26
N CYS A 12 4.45 4.72 -37.40
CA CYS A 12 4.93 5.20 -38.69
C CYS A 12 6.12 4.35 -39.17
N GLN A 13 5.99 3.70 -40.33
CA GLN A 13 7.07 2.88 -40.91
C GLN A 13 8.27 3.71 -41.41
N GLN A 14 8.13 5.02 -41.57
CA GLN A 14 9.21 5.89 -42.05
C GLN A 14 10.04 6.53 -40.94
N CYS A 15 9.43 6.86 -39.80
CA CYS A 15 10.12 7.57 -38.71
C CYS A 15 9.94 6.93 -37.34
N GLY A 16 9.20 5.83 -37.24
CA GLY A 16 8.99 5.09 -35.98
C GLY A 16 8.03 5.77 -35.00
N ARG A 17 7.42 6.90 -35.35
CA ARG A 17 6.50 7.60 -34.44
C ARG A 17 5.27 6.75 -34.13
N VAL A 18 4.95 6.64 -32.85
CA VAL A 18 3.76 5.96 -32.32
C VAL A 18 2.65 6.97 -32.05
N ALA A 19 1.42 6.64 -32.44
CA ALA A 19 0.20 7.39 -32.14
C ALA A 19 -0.91 6.45 -31.64
N ALA A 20 -1.87 6.98 -30.87
CA ALA A 20 -2.98 6.19 -30.33
C ALA A 20 -4.14 6.00 -31.34
N SER A 21 -4.16 6.77 -32.43
CA SER A 21 -5.21 6.73 -33.46
C SER A 21 -4.63 6.94 -34.86
N TYR A 22 -5.32 6.45 -35.89
CA TYR A 22 -4.95 6.65 -37.30
C TYR A 22 -5.25 8.09 -37.73
N MET A 23 -4.27 8.76 -38.35
CA MET A 23 -4.40 10.15 -38.78
C MET A 23 -4.17 10.35 -40.29
N GLY A 24 -3.98 9.28 -41.07
CA GLY A 24 -3.72 9.32 -42.52
C GLY A 24 -2.36 9.89 -42.94
N LYS A 25 -1.83 10.86 -42.19
CA LYS A 25 -0.52 11.50 -42.36
C LYS A 25 0.27 11.45 -41.06
N CYS A 26 1.55 11.09 -41.13
CA CYS A 26 2.40 11.10 -39.96
C CYS A 26 2.66 12.55 -39.49
N PRO A 27 2.36 12.91 -38.23
CA PRO A 27 2.58 14.27 -37.71
C PRO A 27 4.06 14.62 -37.49
N GLN A 28 4.99 13.67 -37.61
CA GLN A 28 6.43 13.93 -37.44
C GLN A 28 7.16 14.04 -38.78
N CYS A 29 7.05 13.05 -39.66
CA CYS A 29 7.73 13.08 -40.96
C CYS A 29 6.87 13.59 -42.11
N GLY A 30 5.57 13.82 -41.89
CA GLY A 30 4.65 14.34 -42.90
C GLY A 30 4.25 13.35 -43.99
N ALA A 31 4.64 12.09 -43.90
CA ALA A 31 4.33 11.09 -44.91
C ALA A 31 2.90 10.55 -44.82
N PHE A 32 2.27 10.41 -45.97
CA PHE A 32 0.94 9.82 -46.12
C PHE A 32 1.02 8.30 -46.12
N ASP A 33 -0.03 7.64 -45.62
CA ASP A 33 -0.22 6.18 -45.61
C ASP A 33 0.93 5.36 -44.97
N SER A 34 1.73 6.01 -44.13
CA SER A 34 2.90 5.40 -43.49
C SER A 34 2.60 4.85 -42.09
N MET A 35 1.42 5.11 -41.55
CA MET A 35 1.01 4.70 -40.19
C MET A 35 0.36 3.31 -40.24
N VAL A 36 0.98 2.31 -39.64
CA VAL A 36 0.47 0.93 -39.62
C VAL A 36 0.00 0.55 -38.23
N GLU A 37 -1.11 -0.17 -38.16
CA GLU A 37 -1.70 -0.64 -36.91
C GLU A 37 -0.87 -1.79 -36.32
N GLU A 38 -0.44 -1.62 -35.07
CA GLU A 38 0.18 -2.67 -34.27
C GLU A 38 -0.68 -2.94 -33.04
N VAL A 39 -1.07 -4.20 -32.87
CA VAL A 39 -1.73 -4.68 -31.67
C VAL A 39 -0.65 -5.03 -30.65
N VAL A 40 -0.56 -4.26 -29.57
CA VAL A 40 0.41 -4.54 -28.49
C VAL A 40 -0.27 -5.38 -27.42
N HIS A 41 0.33 -6.53 -27.16
CA HIS A 41 0.05 -7.33 -25.97
C HIS A 41 1.04 -6.92 -24.89
N ASP A 42 0.56 -6.30 -23.81
CA ASP A 42 1.40 -6.12 -22.63
C ASP A 42 1.77 -7.51 -22.09
N GLU A 43 3.05 -7.87 -22.18
CA GLU A 43 3.54 -9.07 -21.51
C GLU A 43 3.28 -8.94 -20.00
N PRO A 44 2.83 -9.99 -19.31
CA PRO A 44 2.64 -9.94 -17.88
C PRO A 44 4.00 -9.71 -17.23
N VAL A 45 4.24 -8.49 -16.75
CA VAL A 45 5.41 -8.17 -15.94
C VAL A 45 5.42 -9.11 -14.75
N SER A 46 6.31 -10.10 -14.79
CA SER A 46 6.59 -10.98 -13.67
C SER A 46 6.96 -10.10 -12.48
N LYS A 47 6.04 -9.97 -11.50
CA LYS A 47 6.29 -9.32 -10.22
C LYS A 47 7.21 -10.19 -9.35
N LYS A 48 8.39 -10.54 -9.87
CA LYS A 48 9.50 -11.06 -9.08
C LYS A 48 10.41 -9.86 -8.79
N GLY A 49 10.22 -9.24 -7.63
CA GLY A 49 11.08 -8.14 -7.19
C GLY A 49 10.31 -6.94 -6.67
N ALA A 50 9.50 -7.13 -5.63
CA ALA A 50 9.31 -6.08 -4.64
C ALA A 50 9.83 -6.67 -3.33
N ALA A 51 11.12 -6.43 -3.08
CA ALA A 51 11.74 -6.67 -1.79
C ALA A 51 10.90 -6.00 -0.68
N GLY A 52 10.84 -6.66 0.47
CA GLY A 52 9.83 -6.47 1.49
C GLY A 52 9.61 -5.02 1.92
N VAL A 53 8.42 -4.52 1.63
CA VAL A 53 7.84 -3.41 2.38
C VAL A 53 7.40 -3.99 3.71
N ARG A 54 8.22 -3.85 4.75
CA ARG A 54 7.81 -4.13 6.14
C ARG A 54 6.94 -2.97 6.61
N GLY A 55 5.65 -3.02 6.29
CA GLY A 55 4.64 -2.07 6.75
C GLY A 55 3.30 -2.26 6.03
N LEU A 56 2.22 -2.53 6.78
CA LEU A 56 0.83 -2.66 6.30
C LEU A 56 0.57 -3.63 5.13
N THR A 57 1.55 -4.46 4.74
CA THR A 57 1.43 -5.44 3.64
C THR A 57 0.96 -6.82 4.10
N GLY A 58 0.20 -6.91 5.20
CA GLY A 58 -0.69 -8.06 5.36
C GLY A 58 -1.61 -8.03 4.15
N ARG A 59 -1.38 -8.90 3.16
CA ARG A 59 -2.25 -8.99 1.96
C ARG A 59 -3.59 -9.55 2.41
N SER A 60 -4.42 -8.70 3.00
CA SER A 60 -5.82 -9.02 3.25
C SER A 60 -6.45 -9.29 1.89
N GLN A 61 -7.00 -10.48 1.73
CA GLN A 61 -7.72 -10.88 0.52
C GLN A 61 -9.21 -10.77 0.80
N PRO A 62 -10.03 -10.33 -0.18
CA PRO A 62 -11.47 -10.38 -0.04
C PRO A 62 -11.91 -11.82 0.28
N ARG A 63 -12.65 -11.98 1.38
CA ARG A 63 -13.26 -13.24 1.79
C ARG A 63 -14.67 -12.97 2.31
N PRO A 64 -15.61 -13.93 2.18
CA PRO A 64 -16.90 -13.87 2.86
C PRO A 64 -16.71 -13.68 4.37
N ILE A 65 -17.63 -12.95 5.03
CA ILE A 65 -17.56 -12.73 6.48
C ILE A 65 -17.60 -14.04 7.28
N SER A 66 -18.26 -15.08 6.75
CA SER A 66 -18.30 -16.43 7.33
C SER A 66 -16.95 -17.16 7.34
N GLU A 67 -15.97 -16.69 6.58
CA GLU A 67 -14.63 -17.25 6.48
C GLU A 67 -13.56 -16.40 7.19
N VAL A 68 -13.98 -15.32 7.89
CA VAL A 68 -13.09 -14.50 8.70
C VAL A 68 -12.89 -15.18 10.06
N SER A 69 -11.66 -15.60 10.35
CA SER A 69 -11.30 -16.04 11.71
C SER A 69 -11.13 -14.83 12.63
N GLY A 70 -11.61 -14.96 13.86
CA GLY A 70 -11.28 -14.04 14.95
C GLY A 70 -10.12 -14.64 15.73
N ASP A 71 -8.89 -14.43 15.27
CA ASP A 71 -7.72 -14.86 16.02
C ASP A 71 -7.36 -13.79 17.06
N ASP A 72 -6.99 -14.23 18.27
CA ASP A 72 -6.39 -13.35 19.28
C ASP A 72 -5.00 -12.93 18.79
N GLU A 73 -4.82 -11.64 18.51
CA GLU A 73 -3.50 -11.12 18.20
C GLU A 73 -2.64 -11.05 19.47
N ASP A 74 -1.36 -11.43 19.35
CA ASP A 74 -0.39 -11.31 20.43
C ASP A 74 -0.22 -9.84 20.82
N ARG A 75 -0.73 -9.48 22.01
CA ARG A 75 -0.67 -8.11 22.53
C ARG A 75 0.51 -7.94 23.48
N VAL A 76 1.19 -6.81 23.33
CA VAL A 76 2.14 -6.33 24.34
C VAL A 76 1.36 -5.84 25.55
N HIS A 77 1.57 -6.51 26.68
CA HIS A 77 0.95 -6.12 27.95
C HIS A 77 1.42 -4.71 28.38
N LEU A 78 0.49 -3.93 28.92
CA LEU A 78 0.76 -2.57 29.37
C LEU A 78 0.70 -2.47 30.89
N PRO A 79 1.69 -1.80 31.52
CA PRO A 79 1.78 -1.68 32.97
C PRO A 79 0.66 -0.82 33.58
N ILE A 80 0.09 0.10 32.80
CA ILE A 80 -1.06 0.91 33.24
C ILE A 80 -2.35 0.19 32.83
N GLY A 81 -2.98 -0.49 33.79
CA GLY A 81 -4.14 -1.36 33.55
C GLY A 81 -5.32 -0.68 32.84
N GLU A 82 -5.70 0.54 33.23
CA GLU A 82 -6.80 1.25 32.57
C GLU A 82 -6.46 1.61 31.12
N PHE A 83 -5.20 1.93 30.82
CA PHE A 83 -4.77 2.17 29.45
C PHE A 83 -4.79 0.87 28.63
N ALA A 84 -4.35 -0.24 29.22
CA ALA A 84 -4.45 -1.58 28.62
C ALA A 84 -5.92 -1.91 28.29
N ARG A 85 -6.83 -1.67 29.23
CA ARG A 85 -8.27 -1.91 29.07
C ARG A 85 -8.86 -1.13 27.90
N VAL A 86 -8.52 0.16 27.77
CA VAL A 86 -8.96 1.00 26.64
C VAL A 86 -8.46 0.45 25.30
N LEU A 87 -7.27 -0.15 25.26
CA LEU A 87 -6.70 -0.75 24.06
C LEU A 87 -7.15 -2.20 23.81
N GLY A 88 -8.04 -2.75 24.63
CA GLY A 88 -8.49 -4.15 24.50
C GLY A 88 -7.49 -5.17 25.04
N GLY A 89 -6.77 -4.83 26.11
CA GLY A 89 -5.85 -5.70 26.85
C GLY A 89 -4.36 -5.43 26.64
N GLY A 90 -3.99 -4.59 25.67
CA GLY A 90 -2.59 -4.28 25.37
C GLY A 90 -2.38 -3.67 23.97
N ILE A 91 -1.12 -3.41 23.61
CA ILE A 91 -0.75 -2.86 22.29
C ILE A 91 -0.58 -4.00 21.29
N VAL A 92 -1.21 -3.88 20.13
CA VAL A 92 -0.98 -4.77 18.99
C VAL A 92 0.34 -4.40 18.28
N PRO A 93 1.28 -5.34 18.08
CA PRO A 93 2.52 -5.08 17.34
C PRO A 93 2.26 -4.61 15.92
N GLY A 94 2.98 -3.57 15.47
CA GLY A 94 2.81 -3.03 14.12
C GLY A 94 1.53 -2.19 13.91
N SER A 95 0.81 -1.90 14.99
CA SER A 95 -0.33 -0.98 14.98
C SER A 95 0.10 0.49 15.15
N ILE A 96 -0.83 1.40 14.85
CA ILE A 96 -0.71 2.83 15.13
C ILE A 96 -1.88 3.20 16.05
N VAL A 97 -1.57 3.87 17.16
CA VAL A 97 -2.57 4.37 18.12
C VAL A 97 -2.53 5.89 18.14
N LEU A 98 -3.67 6.54 17.88
CA LEU A 98 -3.82 7.99 17.95
C LEU A 98 -4.39 8.38 19.33
N ILE A 99 -3.73 9.31 20.01
CA ILE A 99 -4.16 9.80 21.32
C ILE A 99 -4.62 11.25 21.20
N GLY A 100 -5.93 11.45 21.22
CA GLY A 100 -6.59 12.75 21.17
C GLY A 100 -6.93 13.31 22.55
N GLY A 101 -7.20 14.61 22.60
CA GLY A 101 -7.65 15.32 23.81
C GLY A 101 -7.21 16.78 23.82
N ASP A 102 -7.82 17.58 24.68
CA ASP A 102 -7.57 19.03 24.75
C ASP A 102 -6.11 19.38 25.10
N PRO A 103 -5.62 20.57 24.69
CA PRO A 103 -4.34 21.07 25.15
C PRO A 103 -4.29 21.11 26.69
N GLY A 104 -3.20 20.62 27.29
CA GLY A 104 -3.03 20.62 28.74
C GLY A 104 -3.67 19.44 29.50
N ILE A 105 -4.48 18.58 28.86
CA ILE A 105 -5.13 17.43 29.53
C ILE A 105 -4.16 16.33 30.02
N GLY A 106 -2.86 16.44 29.68
CA GLY A 106 -1.83 15.50 30.15
C GLY A 106 -1.51 14.34 29.20
N LYS A 107 -1.83 14.43 27.89
CA LYS A 107 -1.50 13.39 26.89
C LYS A 107 0.00 13.02 26.91
N SER A 108 0.87 14.02 26.82
CA SER A 108 2.33 13.80 26.84
C SER A 108 2.81 13.26 28.19
N THR A 109 2.17 13.65 29.29
CA THR A 109 2.49 13.14 30.63
C THR A 109 2.15 11.65 30.75
N LEU A 110 0.94 11.27 30.31
CA LEU A 110 0.51 9.88 30.29
C LEU A 110 1.41 9.02 29.40
N MET A 111 1.79 9.55 28.23
CA MET A 111 2.64 8.83 27.29
C MET A 111 4.08 8.68 27.81
N LEU A 112 4.63 9.71 28.46
CA LEU A 112 5.93 9.61 29.10
C LEU A 112 5.90 8.61 30.27
N GLN A 113 4.85 8.64 31.10
CA GLN A 113 4.66 7.66 32.19
C GLN A 113 4.61 6.22 31.66
N MET A 114 3.84 5.99 30.58
CA MET A 114 3.80 4.69 29.93
C MET A 114 5.17 4.28 29.40
N ALA A 115 5.87 5.18 28.72
CA ALA A 115 7.20 4.91 28.16
C ALA A 115 8.23 4.56 29.24
N MET A 116 8.21 5.25 30.39
CA MET A 116 9.08 4.93 31.52
C MET A 116 8.79 3.53 32.09
N GLU A 117 7.51 3.18 32.27
CA GLU A 117 7.14 1.86 32.80
C GLU A 117 7.43 0.73 31.81
N MET A 118 7.10 0.92 30.53
CA MET A 118 7.46 -0.02 29.47
C MET A 118 8.97 -0.15 29.29
N GLY A 119 9.72 0.94 29.47
CA GLY A 119 11.18 0.99 29.38
C GLY A 119 11.91 0.05 30.35
N LYS A 120 11.23 -0.39 31.42
CA LYS A 120 11.76 -1.37 32.39
C LYS A 120 11.80 -2.80 31.83
N VAL A 121 10.94 -3.10 30.87
CA VAL A 121 10.74 -4.47 30.33
C VAL A 121 11.03 -4.57 28.84
N GLN A 122 10.92 -3.46 28.10
CA GLN A 122 11.09 -3.39 26.65
C GLN A 122 11.86 -2.12 26.25
N ARG A 123 12.42 -2.12 25.04
CA ARG A 123 13.05 -0.93 24.48
C ARG A 123 11.98 0.00 23.93
N VAL A 124 11.94 1.22 24.47
CA VAL A 124 11.00 2.26 24.06
C VAL A 124 11.78 3.44 23.50
N LEU A 125 11.31 4.00 22.40
CA LEU A 125 11.76 5.29 21.88
C LEU A 125 10.63 6.30 22.11
N TYR A 126 10.95 7.36 22.84
CA TYR A 126 10.04 8.45 23.16
C TYR A 126 10.56 9.76 22.57
#